data_AF-A0A8S2VVX7-F1
#
_entry.id   AF-A0A8S2VVX7-F1
#
_cell.length_a   1.000
_cell.length_b   1.000
_cell.length_c   1.000
_cell.angle_alpha   90.00
_cell.angle_beta   90.00
_cell.angle_gamma   90.00
#
_symmetry.space_group_name_H-M   'P 1'
#
loop_
_entity.id
_entity.type
_entity.pdbx_description
1 polymer ?
#
loop_
_entity_poly.entity_id
_entity_poly.type
_entity_poly.pdbx_seq_one_letter_code
_entity_poly.pdbx_strand_id
1 'polypeptide(L)'
;KLHDSTVFNASISTLALSYENIVTLCSSSTNLITIILVTFVFVPYIYKYRVYTSFSVIIICLIICLSFTFVDVTRWRLLFFILTMILVGIQSISSAVALNCFVSLASTLPSRYIQAFVSGQALGGLFIIISSIVSILISSNESISATIYFITAILVIISNIIIYYFLEKSHLFQIYSSSIREINNRYEALFHESLSTSSNHNDNQFSSLTSLEIRPRLLVAYKYTKWNFYGIFLTFVSTLSLFPAYLSKIQPSYPSMNYPNKLWNDRLYAQVMTFLLFYIGDTFGRVISLKVRIPSLLYPRVLFFICLSRFLFIILFGFCHFPNRNGFPYLFQNDFIYALLILIFSLSHGYCNSINMIYAPRRVHEQLSSTVGALMIMVSLFTLLLREMSFIGDEFFNEVELLIKC
;
A
#
# COMPACT_ATOMS: atom_id res chain seq x y z
N LYS A 1 -19.18 11.80 -11.89
CA LYS A 1 -18.93 12.85 -12.92
C LYS A 1 -18.43 12.32 -14.27
N LEU A 2 -17.53 11.33 -14.34
CA LEU A 2 -17.10 10.73 -15.63
C LEU A 2 -18.14 9.76 -16.23
N HIS A 3 -19.04 9.22 -15.41
CA HIS A 3 -20.09 8.28 -15.82
C HIS A 3 -21.42 8.91 -16.28
N ASP A 4 -21.56 10.24 -16.29
CA ASP A 4 -22.82 10.88 -16.74
C ASP A 4 -22.99 10.76 -18.25
N SER A 5 -23.97 9.93 -18.65
CA SER A 5 -24.21 9.39 -20.00
C SER A 5 -25.03 10.28 -20.93
N THR A 6 -25.29 11.53 -20.57
CA THR A 6 -26.00 12.45 -21.47
C THR A 6 -25.02 13.05 -22.50
N VAL A 7 -24.98 12.40 -23.66
CA VAL A 7 -24.60 12.88 -25.01
C VAL A 7 -23.10 12.75 -25.42
N PHE A 8 -22.89 11.91 -26.45
CA PHE A 8 -21.81 11.81 -27.48
C PHE A 8 -20.35 11.49 -27.10
N ASN A 9 -19.96 10.20 -27.18
CA ASN A 9 -18.87 9.62 -28.02
C ASN A 9 -18.32 8.30 -27.41
N ALA A 10 -18.01 7.30 -28.26
CA ALA A 10 -17.42 6.02 -27.85
C ALA A 10 -16.09 6.18 -27.08
N SER A 11 -15.29 7.18 -27.43
CA SER A 11 -14.05 7.56 -26.73
C SER A 11 -14.25 8.12 -25.31
N ILE A 12 -15.48 8.50 -24.95
CA ILE A 12 -15.85 9.02 -23.62
C ILE A 12 -16.22 7.87 -22.68
N SER A 13 -16.79 6.78 -23.22
CA SER A 13 -17.04 5.56 -22.44
C SER A 13 -15.73 4.86 -22.06
N THR A 14 -14.74 4.85 -22.94
CA THR A 14 -13.41 4.27 -22.68
C THR A 14 -12.66 5.02 -21.58
N LEU A 15 -12.78 6.36 -21.50
CA LEU A 15 -12.07 7.15 -20.48
C LEU A 15 -12.57 6.83 -19.06
N ALA A 16 -13.89 6.70 -18.86
CA ALA A 16 -14.46 6.33 -17.58
C ALA A 16 -14.12 4.88 -17.19
N LEU A 17 -14.16 3.95 -18.15
CA LEU A 17 -13.79 2.53 -17.93
C LEU A 17 -12.31 2.39 -17.59
N SER A 18 -11.44 3.19 -18.22
CA SER A 18 -9.99 3.19 -17.96
C SER A 18 -9.56 3.99 -16.72
N TYR A 19 -10.46 4.78 -16.11
CA TYR A 19 -10.08 5.73 -15.06
C TYR A 19 -9.46 5.03 -13.85
N GLU A 20 -10.10 3.98 -13.35
CA GLU A 20 -9.61 3.23 -12.19
C GLU A 20 -8.22 2.66 -12.47
N ASN A 21 -8.03 2.00 -13.63
CA ASN A 21 -6.77 1.39 -14.03
C ASN A 21 -5.64 2.42 -14.24
N ILE A 22 -5.95 3.57 -14.85
CA ILE A 22 -4.94 4.63 -15.06
C ILE A 22 -4.57 5.29 -13.73
N VAL A 23 -5.53 5.52 -12.83
CA VAL A 23 -5.26 6.08 -11.49
C VAL A 23 -4.38 5.13 -10.67
N THR A 24 -4.71 3.84 -10.62
CA THR A 24 -3.94 2.86 -9.85
C THR A 24 -2.55 2.65 -10.44
N LEU A 25 -2.40 2.61 -11.77
CA LEU A 25 -1.11 2.52 -12.43
C LEU A 25 -0.26 3.76 -12.19
N CYS A 26 -0.82 4.96 -12.39
CA CYS A 26 -0.12 6.23 -12.20
C CYS A 26 0.38 6.37 -10.76
N SER A 27 -0.49 6.13 -9.78
CA SER A 27 -0.13 6.22 -8.37
C SER A 27 0.89 5.16 -7.95
N SER A 28 0.71 3.89 -8.33
CA SER A 28 1.63 2.81 -7.97
C SER A 28 3.01 2.99 -8.58
N SER A 29 3.08 3.38 -9.86
CA SER A 29 4.35 3.64 -10.56
C SER A 29 5.09 4.81 -9.94
N THR A 30 4.38 5.92 -9.69
CA THR A 30 4.94 7.13 -9.09
C THR A 30 5.44 6.86 -7.67
N ASN A 31 4.68 6.10 -6.88
CA ASN A 31 5.08 5.70 -5.53
C ASN A 31 6.39 4.89 -5.55
N LEU A 32 6.48 3.88 -6.42
CA LEU A 32 7.67 3.02 -6.51
C LEU A 32 8.92 3.79 -6.95
N ILE A 33 8.81 4.58 -8.02
CA ILE A 33 9.91 5.41 -8.53
C ILE A 33 10.37 6.38 -7.45
N THR A 34 9.42 7.05 -6.77
CA THR A 34 9.74 8.00 -5.70
C THR A 34 10.47 7.33 -4.54
N ILE A 35 10.01 6.15 -4.09
CA ILE A 35 10.71 5.42 -3.01
C ILE A 35 12.11 5.01 -3.43
N ILE A 36 12.32 4.55 -4.67
CA ILE A 36 13.66 4.22 -5.19
C ILE A 36 14.57 5.46 -5.14
N LEU A 37 14.09 6.61 -5.65
CA LEU A 37 14.84 7.86 -5.63
C LEU A 37 15.13 8.33 -4.19
N VAL A 38 14.14 8.32 -3.31
CA VAL A 38 14.31 8.74 -1.90
C VAL A 38 15.28 7.84 -1.15
N THR A 39 15.29 6.53 -1.46
CA THR A 39 16.14 5.55 -0.77
C THR A 39 17.59 5.59 -1.24
N PHE A 40 17.83 5.78 -2.54
CA PHE A 40 19.18 5.66 -3.12
C PHE A 40 19.83 6.98 -3.53
N VAL A 41 19.04 8.02 -3.82
CA VAL A 41 19.55 9.29 -4.36
C VAL A 41 19.52 10.40 -3.31
N PHE A 42 18.48 10.47 -2.48
CA PHE A 42 18.31 11.58 -1.54
C PHE A 42 18.91 11.28 -0.15
N VAL A 43 19.89 12.09 0.26
CA VAL A 43 20.63 11.99 1.55
C VAL A 43 19.68 11.97 2.76
N PRO A 44 19.96 11.18 3.82
CA PRO A 44 19.13 11.05 5.04
C PRO A 44 19.01 12.32 5.91
N TYR A 45 19.72 13.42 5.62
CA TYR A 45 19.86 14.53 6.57
C TYR A 45 18.62 15.43 6.78
N ILE A 46 17.48 15.17 6.09
CA ILE A 46 16.32 16.08 6.02
C ILE A 46 14.97 15.40 6.38
N TYR A 47 14.94 14.42 7.29
CA TYR A 47 13.67 13.76 7.66
C TYR A 47 12.62 14.73 8.22
N LYS A 48 13.04 15.71 9.05
CA LYS A 48 12.13 16.65 9.72
C LYS A 48 11.29 17.45 8.73
N TYR A 49 11.93 18.11 7.76
CA TYR A 49 11.21 18.94 6.81
C TYR A 49 10.43 18.10 5.79
N ARG A 50 10.90 16.90 5.43
CA ARG A 50 10.22 16.02 4.47
C ARG A 50 8.82 15.59 4.91
N VAL A 51 8.60 15.33 6.20
CA VAL A 51 7.28 14.93 6.70
C VAL A 51 6.28 16.08 6.59
N TYR A 52 6.65 17.27 7.10
CA TYR A 52 5.77 18.45 7.02
C TYR A 52 5.51 18.87 5.58
N THR A 53 6.54 18.93 4.72
CA THR A 53 6.34 19.30 3.32
C THR A 53 5.45 18.29 2.58
N SER A 54 5.60 16.99 2.85
CA SER A 54 4.75 15.96 2.26
C SER A 54 3.29 16.12 2.66
N PHE A 55 2.99 16.30 3.95
CA PHE A 55 1.60 16.50 4.39
C PHE A 55 1.01 17.82 3.89
N SER A 56 1.79 18.91 3.84
CA SER A 56 1.33 20.17 3.27
C SER A 56 0.95 20.04 1.80
N VAL A 57 1.77 19.35 0.99
CA VAL A 57 1.47 19.12 -0.43
C VAL A 57 0.21 18.26 -0.58
N ILE A 58 0.03 17.22 0.24
CA ILE A 58 -1.17 16.38 0.21
C ILE A 58 -2.42 17.21 0.55
N ILE A 59 -2.37 18.07 1.58
CA ILE A 59 -3.51 18.96 1.93
C ILE A 59 -3.84 19.88 0.77
N ILE A 60 -2.84 20.51 0.13
CA ILE A 60 -3.06 21.40 -1.01
C ILE A 60 -3.74 20.64 -2.16
N CYS A 61 -3.26 19.43 -2.48
CA CYS A 61 -3.88 18.60 -3.52
C CYS A 61 -5.34 18.23 -3.18
N LEU A 62 -5.62 17.87 -1.92
CA LEU A 62 -6.98 17.55 -1.48
C LEU A 62 -7.92 18.76 -1.51
N ILE A 63 -7.42 19.96 -1.19
CA ILE A 63 -8.21 21.19 -1.30
C ILE A 63 -8.56 21.47 -2.77
N ILE A 64 -7.61 21.30 -3.70
CA ILE A 64 -7.87 21.45 -5.14
C ILE A 64 -8.91 20.41 -5.61
N CYS A 65 -8.78 19.15 -5.17
CA CYS A 65 -9.75 18.10 -5.50
C CYS A 65 -11.14 18.41 -4.92
N LEU A 66 -11.21 18.93 -3.69
CA LEU A 66 -12.45 19.38 -3.06
C LEU A 66 -13.10 20.49 -3.89
N SER A 67 -12.34 21.47 -4.38
CA SER A 67 -12.88 22.52 -5.25
C SER A 67 -13.52 21.95 -6.52
N PHE A 68 -12.94 20.91 -7.12
CA PHE A 68 -13.53 20.24 -8.29
C PHE A 68 -14.88 19.57 -8.03
N THR A 69 -15.23 19.27 -6.77
CA THR A 69 -16.56 18.72 -6.46
C THR A 69 -17.67 19.73 -6.74
N PHE A 70 -17.41 21.04 -6.59
CA PHE A 70 -18.38 22.12 -6.79
C PHE A 70 -18.44 22.67 -8.22
N VAL A 71 -17.49 22.31 -9.07
CA VAL A 71 -17.39 22.85 -10.44
C VAL A 71 -18.04 21.91 -11.46
N ASP A 72 -18.79 22.46 -12.40
CA ASP A 72 -19.36 21.70 -13.52
C ASP A 72 -18.29 21.38 -14.57
N VAL A 73 -18.06 20.08 -14.74
CA VAL A 73 -16.95 19.53 -15.56
C VAL A 73 -17.43 19.05 -16.93
N THR A 74 -18.72 19.19 -17.23
CA THR A 74 -19.37 18.59 -18.41
C THR A 74 -18.71 18.99 -19.72
N ARG A 75 -18.20 20.23 -19.84
CA ARG A 75 -17.57 20.77 -21.06
C ARG A 75 -16.09 20.44 -21.24
N TRP A 76 -15.39 20.02 -20.17
CA TRP A 76 -13.92 19.95 -20.13
C TRP A 76 -13.43 18.68 -19.41
N ARG A 77 -14.15 17.57 -19.63
CA ARG A 77 -13.91 16.27 -18.99
C ARG A 77 -12.49 15.74 -19.20
N LEU A 78 -11.93 15.88 -20.41
CA LEU A 78 -10.56 15.45 -20.71
C LEU A 78 -9.52 16.26 -19.93
N LEU A 79 -9.68 17.59 -19.89
CA LEU A 79 -8.79 18.46 -19.13
C LEU A 79 -8.88 18.14 -17.62
N PHE A 80 -10.08 17.93 -17.10
CA PHE A 80 -10.28 17.49 -15.72
C PHE A 80 -9.62 16.13 -15.44
N PHE A 81 -9.73 15.17 -16.35
CA PHE A 81 -9.05 13.88 -16.22
C PHE A 81 -7.53 14.07 -16.11
N ILE A 82 -6.92 14.83 -17.03
CA ILE A 82 -5.47 15.10 -17.03
C ILE A 82 -5.06 15.81 -15.73
N LEU A 83 -5.78 16.85 -15.32
CA LEU A 83 -5.51 17.57 -14.07
C LEU A 83 -5.61 16.65 -12.85
N THR A 84 -6.61 15.76 -12.83
CA THR A 84 -6.77 14.78 -11.75
C THR A 84 -5.61 13.80 -11.72
N MET A 85 -5.13 13.30 -12.88
CA MET A 85 -3.96 12.42 -12.93
C MET A 85 -2.68 13.11 -12.44
N ILE A 86 -2.49 14.39 -12.80
CA ILE A 86 -1.35 15.18 -12.28
C ILE A 86 -1.42 15.30 -10.76
N LEU A 87 -2.60 15.62 -10.21
CA LEU A 87 -2.81 15.71 -8.75
C LEU A 87 -2.57 14.36 -8.07
N VAL A 88 -3.06 13.26 -8.62
CA VAL A 88 -2.80 11.89 -8.13
C VAL A 88 -1.29 11.58 -8.14
N GLY A 89 -0.59 11.96 -9.21
CA GLY A 89 0.87 11.81 -9.30
C GLY A 89 1.60 12.59 -8.21
N ILE A 90 1.30 13.89 -8.06
CA ILE A 90 1.91 14.74 -7.02
C ILE A 90 1.61 14.18 -5.62
N GLN A 91 0.36 13.79 -5.35
CA GLN A 91 -0.05 13.19 -4.09
C GLN A 91 0.70 11.88 -3.82
N SER A 92 0.94 11.07 -4.85
CA SER A 92 1.71 9.83 -4.75
C SER A 92 3.18 10.11 -4.42
N ILE A 93 3.81 11.11 -5.04
CA ILE A 93 5.18 11.52 -4.68
C ILE A 93 5.26 11.89 -3.20
N SER A 94 4.38 12.77 -2.72
CA SER A 94 4.38 13.20 -1.33
C SER A 94 4.06 12.05 -0.37
N SER A 95 3.13 11.17 -0.73
CA SER A 95 2.78 10.00 0.08
C SER A 95 3.95 9.02 0.17
N ALA A 96 4.67 8.79 -0.93
CA ALA A 96 5.87 7.94 -0.96
C ALA A 96 7.00 8.50 -0.09
N VAL A 97 7.24 9.82 -0.14
CA VAL A 97 8.24 10.48 0.73
C VAL A 97 7.86 10.32 2.20
N ALA A 98 6.61 10.61 2.57
CA ALA A 98 6.13 10.46 3.94
C ALA A 98 6.21 9.00 4.42
N LEU A 99 5.74 8.06 3.59
CA LEU A 99 5.77 6.62 3.87
C LEU A 99 7.20 6.12 4.09
N ASN A 100 8.13 6.52 3.22
CA ASN A 100 9.54 6.19 3.36
C ASN A 100 10.11 6.72 4.68
N CYS A 101 9.82 7.98 5.03
CA CYS A 101 10.29 8.59 6.29
C CYS A 101 9.75 7.84 7.51
N PHE A 102 8.44 7.56 7.57
CA PHE A 102 7.85 6.90 8.72
C PHE A 102 8.32 5.46 8.90
N VAL A 103 8.46 4.68 7.83
CA VAL A 103 8.96 3.30 7.97
C VAL A 103 10.44 3.26 8.25
N SER A 104 11.23 4.12 7.61
CA SER A 104 12.66 4.24 7.91
C SER A 104 12.87 4.58 9.39
N LEU A 105 12.12 5.54 9.91
CA LEU A 105 12.10 5.88 11.33
C LEU A 105 11.58 4.73 12.21
N ALA A 106 10.46 4.11 11.85
CA ALA A 106 9.87 3.06 12.67
C ALA A 106 10.76 1.80 12.72
N SER A 107 11.53 1.55 11.66
CA SER A 107 12.46 0.43 11.57
C SER A 107 13.67 0.56 12.50
N THR A 108 14.15 1.79 12.76
CA THR A 108 15.22 2.02 13.75
C THR A 108 14.68 1.85 15.17
N LEU A 109 13.44 2.28 15.41
CA LEU A 109 12.76 2.16 16.72
C LEU A 109 12.39 0.72 17.09
N PRO A 110 12.37 0.38 18.40
CA PRO A 110 12.05 -0.97 18.88
C PRO A 110 10.81 -1.61 18.22
N SER A 111 10.78 -2.94 18.13
CA SER A 111 9.75 -3.73 17.41
C SER A 111 8.29 -3.32 17.64
N ARG A 112 7.96 -2.76 18.81
CA ARG A 112 6.62 -2.24 19.12
C ARG A 112 6.20 -1.04 18.25
N TYR A 113 7.15 -0.18 17.85
CA TYR A 113 6.86 1.03 17.08
C TYR A 113 6.65 0.73 15.59
N ILE A 114 7.50 -0.11 14.98
CA ILE A 114 7.23 -0.60 13.63
C ILE A 114 5.91 -1.35 13.57
N GLN A 115 5.58 -2.13 14.60
CA GLN A 115 4.27 -2.77 14.65
C GLN A 115 3.13 -1.76 14.78
N ALA A 116 3.25 -0.74 15.63
CA ALA A 116 2.23 0.31 15.74
C ALA A 116 2.01 1.02 14.39
N PHE A 117 3.09 1.34 13.67
CA PHE A 117 3.02 1.91 12.32
C PHE A 117 2.27 0.98 11.35
N VAL A 118 2.67 -0.28 11.29
CA VAL A 118 2.11 -1.28 10.37
C VAL A 118 0.63 -1.59 10.73
N SER A 119 0.28 -1.65 12.01
CA SER A 119 -1.12 -1.73 12.47
C SER A 119 -1.94 -0.50 12.08
N GLY A 120 -1.34 0.70 12.15
CA GLY A 120 -1.99 1.94 11.74
C GLY A 120 -2.43 1.95 10.27
N GLN A 121 -1.63 1.31 9.39
CA GLN A 121 -2.00 1.13 7.97
C GLN A 121 -3.27 0.30 7.80
N ALA A 122 -3.41 -0.80 8.55
CA ALA A 122 -4.62 -1.63 8.50
C ALA A 122 -5.86 -0.92 9.07
N LEU A 123 -5.69 -0.21 10.19
CA LEU A 123 -6.74 0.61 10.78
C LEU A 123 -7.20 1.73 9.83
N GLY A 124 -6.28 2.33 9.08
CA GLY A 124 -6.60 3.29 8.03
C GLY A 124 -7.49 2.69 6.94
N GLY A 125 -7.18 1.47 6.49
CA GLY A 125 -8.02 0.73 5.55
C GLY A 125 -9.41 0.41 6.12
N LEU A 126 -9.47 -0.05 7.37
CA LEU A 126 -10.73 -0.30 8.08
C LEU A 126 -11.59 0.97 8.17
N PHE A 127 -10.98 2.11 8.50
CA PHE A 127 -11.66 3.41 8.51
C PHE A 127 -12.24 3.79 7.15
N ILE A 128 -11.48 3.58 6.07
CA ILE A 128 -11.95 3.86 4.70
C ILE A 128 -13.17 2.99 4.35
N ILE A 129 -13.15 1.70 4.69
CA ILE A 129 -14.29 0.80 4.37
C ILE A 129 -15.53 1.13 5.20
N ILE A 130 -15.37 1.45 6.48
CA ILE A 130 -16.51 1.92 7.29
C ILE A 130 -17.07 3.21 6.70
N SER A 131 -16.21 4.16 6.33
CA SER A 131 -16.64 5.40 5.68
C SER A 131 -17.35 5.13 4.34
N SER A 132 -16.89 4.13 3.58
CA SER A 132 -17.54 3.65 2.36
C SER A 132 -18.95 3.14 2.58
N ILE A 133 -19.13 2.25 3.55
CA ILE A 133 -20.44 1.70 3.90
C ILE A 133 -21.36 2.82 4.39
N VAL A 134 -20.88 3.69 5.28
CA VAL A 134 -21.66 4.84 5.79
C VAL A 134 -22.07 5.78 4.65
N SER A 135 -21.17 6.06 3.71
CA SER A 135 -21.49 6.90 2.55
C SER A 135 -22.54 6.28 1.64
N ILE A 136 -22.50 4.96 1.41
CA ILE A 136 -23.51 4.24 0.62
C ILE A 136 -24.88 4.32 1.29
N LEU A 137 -24.94 4.34 2.62
CA LEU A 137 -26.18 4.41 3.40
C LEU A 137 -26.76 5.83 3.48
N ILE A 138 -25.91 6.87 3.53
CA ILE A 138 -26.34 8.26 3.75
C ILE A 138 -26.66 9.00 2.44
N SER A 139 -25.84 8.82 1.39
CA SER A 139 -25.93 9.66 0.19
C SER A 139 -26.20 8.83 -1.07
N SER A 140 -27.25 9.19 -1.79
CA SER A 140 -27.49 8.75 -3.17
C SER A 140 -26.77 9.62 -4.21
N ASN A 141 -26.24 10.78 -3.81
CA ASN A 141 -25.56 11.73 -4.69
C ASN A 141 -24.02 11.57 -4.58
N GLU A 142 -23.39 11.21 -5.69
CA GLU A 142 -21.92 11.01 -5.80
C GLU A 142 -21.12 12.26 -5.44
N SER A 143 -21.62 13.45 -5.80
CA SER A 143 -20.88 14.70 -5.56
C SER A 143 -20.83 15.03 -4.07
N ILE A 144 -21.96 14.85 -3.36
CA ILE A 144 -22.04 15.06 -1.91
C ILE A 144 -21.15 14.06 -1.16
N SER A 145 -21.18 12.80 -1.60
CA SER A 145 -20.32 11.74 -1.06
C SER A 145 -18.83 12.11 -1.22
N ALA A 146 -18.42 12.54 -2.42
CA ALA A 146 -17.04 12.98 -2.69
C ALA A 146 -16.63 14.16 -1.81
N THR A 147 -17.49 15.17 -1.64
CA THR A 147 -17.24 16.32 -0.75
C THR A 147 -16.98 15.86 0.68
N ILE A 148 -17.79 14.94 1.21
CA ILE A 148 -17.61 14.39 2.56
C ILE A 148 -16.27 13.66 2.69
N TYR A 149 -15.87 12.86 1.69
CA TYR A 149 -14.57 12.17 1.72
C TYR A 149 -13.40 13.14 1.74
N PHE A 150 -13.39 14.15 0.88
CA PHE A 150 -12.29 15.11 0.82
C PHE A 150 -12.18 15.93 2.12
N ILE A 151 -13.30 16.39 2.68
CA ILE A 151 -13.30 17.09 3.98
C ILE A 151 -12.77 16.19 5.08
N THR A 152 -13.25 14.94 5.14
CA THR A 152 -12.79 13.97 6.15
C THR A 152 -11.29 13.70 6.03
N ALA A 153 -10.78 13.53 4.81
CA ALA A 153 -9.36 13.31 4.56
C ALA A 153 -8.50 14.52 4.99
N ILE A 154 -8.93 15.75 4.70
CA ILE A 154 -8.23 16.96 5.13
C ILE A 154 -8.15 17.04 6.66
N LEU A 155 -9.26 16.79 7.36
CA LEU A 155 -9.28 16.80 8.83
C LEU A 155 -8.36 15.74 9.44
N VAL A 156 -8.34 14.52 8.87
CA VAL A 156 -7.44 13.44 9.32
C VAL A 156 -5.98 13.83 9.13
N ILE A 157 -5.61 14.44 7.99
CA ILE A 157 -4.21 14.84 7.75
C ILE A 157 -3.80 16.01 8.65
N ILE A 158 -4.68 16.99 8.89
CA ILE A 158 -4.41 18.07 9.86
C ILE A 158 -4.17 17.48 11.26
N SER A 159 -5.02 16.53 11.68
CA SER A 159 -4.84 15.81 12.94
C SER A 159 -3.49 15.11 13.00
N ASN A 160 -3.08 14.43 11.92
CA ASN A 160 -1.77 13.76 11.83
C ASN A 160 -0.59 14.74 11.95
N ILE A 161 -0.67 15.93 11.36
CA ILE A 161 0.37 16.97 11.50
C ILE A 161 0.49 17.40 12.96
N ILE A 162 -0.63 17.62 13.64
CA ILE A 162 -0.66 18.03 15.05
C ILE A 162 -0.07 16.91 15.93
N ILE A 163 -0.49 15.66 15.72
CA ILE A 163 0.03 14.50 16.47
C ILE A 163 1.54 14.34 16.22
N TYR A 164 1.99 14.48 14.97
CA TYR A 164 3.41 14.40 14.63
C TYR A 164 4.24 15.51 15.28
N TYR A 165 3.70 16.73 15.36
CA TYR A 165 4.33 17.83 16.09
C TYR A 165 4.56 17.49 17.57
N PHE A 166 3.55 16.90 18.23
CA PHE A 166 3.70 16.43 19.62
C PHE A 166 4.69 15.26 19.74
N LEU A 167 4.70 14.35 18.77
CA LEU A 167 5.65 13.23 18.72
C LEU A 167 7.10 13.74 18.69
N GLU A 168 7.42 14.73 17.85
CA GLU A 168 8.76 15.33 17.77
C GLU A 168 9.21 15.99 19.08
N LYS A 169 8.26 16.53 19.85
CA LYS A 169 8.52 17.15 21.15
C LYS A 169 8.66 16.13 22.29
N SER A 170 8.26 14.88 22.08
CA SER A 170 8.37 13.85 23.10
C SER A 170 9.83 13.51 23.42
N HIS A 171 10.12 13.34 24.71
CA HIS A 171 11.46 13.03 25.21
C HIS A 171 12.04 11.73 24.60
N LEU A 172 11.20 10.70 24.45
CA LEU A 172 11.60 9.43 23.84
C LEU A 172 12.04 9.62 22.38
N PHE A 173 11.29 10.38 21.59
CA PHE A 173 11.64 10.61 20.20
C PHE A 173 12.97 11.34 20.06
N GLN A 174 13.21 12.34 20.93
CA GLN A 174 14.46 13.09 20.92
C GLN A 174 15.67 12.22 21.25
N ILE A 175 15.55 11.31 22.23
CA ILE A 175 16.62 10.35 22.57
C ILE A 175 16.94 9.43 21.38
N TYR A 176 15.92 8.81 20.78
CA TYR A 176 16.17 7.89 19.66
C TYR A 176 16.70 8.64 18.44
N SER A 177 16.15 9.82 18.14
CA SER A 177 16.61 10.63 17.01
C SER A 177 18.04 11.16 17.21
N SER A 178 18.43 11.53 18.44
CA SER A 178 19.79 12.00 18.72
C SER A 178 20.81 10.85 18.67
N SER A 179 20.47 9.69 19.23
CA SER A 179 21.31 8.49 19.18
C SER A 179 21.58 8.03 17.74
N ILE A 180 20.54 8.00 16.89
CA ILE A 180 20.69 7.65 15.46
C ILE A 180 21.59 8.68 14.75
N ARG A 181 21.41 9.97 15.04
CA ARG A 181 22.23 11.04 14.44
C ARG A 181 23.70 10.90 14.85
N GLU A 182 23.98 10.58 16.10
CA GLU A 182 25.34 10.37 16.59
C GLU A 182 26.01 9.15 15.92
N ILE A 183 25.28 8.03 15.79
CA ILE A 183 25.76 6.83 15.12
C ILE A 183 26.10 7.12 13.64
N ASN A 184 25.23 7.87 12.95
CA ASN A 184 25.47 8.24 11.55
C ASN A 184 26.67 9.18 11.42
N ASN A 185 26.78 10.21 12.27
CA ASN A 185 27.91 11.14 12.26
C ASN A 185 29.25 10.44 12.55
N ARG A 186 29.30 9.49 13.50
CA ARG A 186 30.51 8.71 13.79
C ARG A 186 30.92 7.85 12.59
N TYR A 187 29.95 7.27 11.89
CA TYR A 187 30.22 6.50 10.69
C TYR A 187 30.73 7.39 9.56
N GLU A 188 30.11 8.56 9.33
CA GLU A 188 30.60 9.54 8.35
C GLU A 188 32.02 9.99 8.66
N ALA A 189 32.37 10.20 9.93
CA ALA A 189 33.73 10.56 10.35
C ALA A 189 34.75 9.44 10.04
N LEU A 190 34.45 8.18 10.43
CA LEU A 190 35.29 7.02 10.11
C LEU A 190 35.43 6.82 8.59
N PHE A 191 34.37 7.11 7.84
CA PHE A 191 34.37 7.04 6.40
C PHE A 191 35.29 8.10 5.78
N HIS A 192 35.18 9.36 6.21
CA HIS A 192 36.06 10.43 5.76
C HIS A 192 37.54 10.15 6.08
N GLU A 193 37.83 9.48 7.19
CA GLU A 193 39.18 9.02 7.56
C GLU A 193 39.70 7.90 6.64
N SER A 194 38.84 6.96 6.23
CA SER A 194 39.20 5.93 5.24
C SER A 194 39.37 6.48 3.81
N LEU A 195 38.69 7.58 3.49
CA LEU A 195 38.85 8.28 2.21
C LEU A 195 40.14 9.10 2.16
N SER A 196 40.50 9.79 3.23
CA SER A 196 41.74 10.59 3.29
C SER A 196 43.00 9.73 3.24
N THR A 197 42.93 8.47 3.68
CA THR A 197 43.99 7.48 3.50
C THR A 197 44.08 6.94 2.07
N SER A 198 43.01 7.05 1.27
CA SER A 198 42.92 6.56 -0.11
C SER A 198 43.08 7.66 -1.18
N SER A 199 42.97 8.94 -0.81
CA SER A 199 42.96 10.10 -1.71
C SER A 199 44.31 10.45 -2.37
N ASN A 200 45.31 9.56 -2.30
CA ASN A 200 46.54 9.70 -3.09
C ASN A 200 46.36 9.23 -4.56
N HIS A 201 45.18 8.76 -4.97
CA HIS A 201 44.90 8.35 -6.36
C HIS A 201 43.55 8.88 -6.91
N ASN A 202 43.66 9.78 -7.90
CA ASN A 202 42.74 10.27 -8.95
C ASN A 202 41.20 10.39 -8.75
N ASP A 203 40.67 11.57 -9.11
CA ASP A 203 39.27 12.01 -8.99
C ASP A 203 38.20 11.19 -9.74
N ASN A 204 38.55 10.43 -10.78
CA ASN A 204 37.60 9.52 -11.46
C ASN A 204 37.18 8.33 -10.58
N GLN A 205 37.88 8.08 -9.47
CA GLN A 205 37.56 7.02 -8.54
C GLN A 205 36.41 7.40 -7.60
N PHE A 206 36.11 8.70 -7.39
CA PHE A 206 35.14 9.17 -6.39
C PHE A 206 33.67 8.75 -6.68
N SER A 207 33.23 8.83 -7.94
CA SER A 207 31.89 8.36 -8.39
C SER A 207 31.79 6.83 -8.43
N SER A 208 32.91 6.17 -8.73
CA SER A 208 33.00 4.71 -8.66
C SER A 208 32.98 4.21 -7.21
N LEU A 209 33.61 4.92 -6.26
CA LEU A 209 33.66 4.59 -4.83
C LEU A 209 32.28 4.73 -4.15
N THR A 210 31.54 5.79 -4.45
CA THR A 210 30.16 5.98 -3.93
C THR A 210 29.21 4.89 -4.41
N SER A 211 29.29 4.50 -5.70
CA SER A 211 28.49 3.40 -6.25
C SER A 211 28.99 2.00 -5.83
N LEU A 212 30.31 1.85 -5.56
CA LEU A 212 30.94 0.64 -5.03
C LEU A 212 30.69 0.44 -3.53
N GLU A 213 30.30 1.47 -2.75
CA GLU A 213 30.00 1.36 -1.31
C GLU A 213 28.52 1.20 -0.95
N ILE A 214 27.60 1.73 -1.77
CA ILE A 214 26.17 1.41 -1.62
C ILE A 214 25.94 -0.09 -1.83
N ARG A 215 26.67 -0.70 -2.78
CA ARG A 215 26.61 -2.13 -3.09
C ARG A 215 26.89 -3.05 -1.90
N PRO A 216 28.00 -2.95 -1.14
CA PRO A 216 28.27 -3.82 0.01
C PRO A 216 27.25 -3.63 1.12
N ARG A 217 26.74 -2.40 1.37
CA ARG A 217 25.68 -2.17 2.36
C ARG A 217 24.39 -2.89 1.98
N LEU A 218 23.97 -2.78 0.72
CA LEU A 218 22.77 -3.47 0.23
C LEU A 218 22.97 -4.99 0.16
N LEU A 219 24.16 -5.46 -0.20
CA LEU A 219 24.50 -6.88 -0.19
C LEU A 219 24.45 -7.47 1.22
N VAL A 220 24.97 -6.74 2.22
CA VAL A 220 24.89 -7.13 3.63
C VAL A 220 23.43 -7.14 4.10
N ALA A 221 22.69 -6.05 3.84
CA ALA A 221 21.27 -5.98 4.20
C ALA A 221 20.49 -7.15 3.57
N TYR A 222 20.65 -7.37 2.27
CA TYR A 222 20.02 -8.48 1.55
C TYR A 222 20.44 -9.86 2.09
N LYS A 223 21.73 -10.09 2.35
CA LYS A 223 22.25 -11.37 2.87
C LYS A 223 21.51 -11.80 4.14
N TYR A 224 21.27 -10.87 5.06
CA TYR A 224 20.63 -11.16 6.36
C TYR A 224 19.10 -11.11 6.34
N THR A 225 18.50 -10.39 5.38
CA THR A 225 17.05 -10.11 5.35
C THR A 225 16.29 -10.76 4.19
N LYS A 226 16.96 -11.35 3.19
CA LYS A 226 16.34 -11.92 1.97
C LYS A 226 15.10 -12.77 2.20
N TRP A 227 15.11 -13.63 3.22
CA TRP A 227 13.96 -14.48 3.55
C TRP A 227 12.72 -13.69 3.98
N ASN A 228 12.92 -12.58 4.70
CA ASN A 228 11.81 -11.69 5.08
C ASN A 228 11.30 -10.92 3.86
N PHE A 229 12.18 -10.47 2.96
CA PHE A 229 11.76 -9.84 1.71
C PHE A 229 10.96 -10.80 0.83
N TYR A 230 11.39 -12.05 0.70
CA TYR A 230 10.59 -13.07 0.01
C TYR A 230 9.27 -13.36 0.73
N GLY A 231 9.25 -13.38 2.07
CA GLY A 231 8.03 -13.54 2.86
C GLY A 231 7.03 -12.40 2.62
N ILE A 232 7.49 -11.14 2.62
CA ILE A 232 6.68 -9.96 2.29
C ILE A 232 6.15 -10.09 0.87
N PHE A 233 7.04 -10.34 -0.10
CA PHE A 233 6.68 -10.50 -1.52
C PHE A 233 5.59 -11.56 -1.70
N LEU A 234 5.77 -12.77 -1.18
CA LEU A 234 4.78 -13.85 -1.30
C LEU A 234 3.47 -13.53 -0.60
N THR A 235 3.52 -12.87 0.56
CA THR A 235 2.33 -12.46 1.31
C THR A 235 1.51 -11.43 0.52
N PHE A 236 2.16 -10.48 -0.14
CA PHE A 236 1.49 -9.51 -0.99
C PHE A 236 1.01 -10.11 -2.31
N VAL A 237 1.82 -10.93 -3.00
CA VAL A 237 1.40 -11.58 -4.26
C VAL A 237 0.19 -12.48 -4.04
N SER A 238 0.22 -13.36 -3.03
CA SER A 238 -0.93 -14.21 -2.70
C SER A 238 -2.18 -13.38 -2.37
N THR A 239 -2.03 -12.29 -1.61
CA THR A 239 -3.14 -11.41 -1.28
C THR A 239 -3.70 -10.67 -2.51
N LEU A 240 -2.84 -9.99 -3.26
CA LEU A 240 -3.24 -9.13 -4.38
C LEU A 240 -3.74 -9.90 -5.60
N SER A 241 -3.35 -11.17 -5.74
CA SER A 241 -3.93 -12.07 -6.75
C SER A 241 -5.40 -12.36 -6.52
N LEU A 242 -5.88 -12.24 -5.27
CA LEU A 242 -7.26 -12.53 -4.89
C LEU A 242 -8.02 -11.24 -4.53
N PHE A 243 -7.52 -10.50 -3.55
CA PHE A 243 -8.15 -9.30 -3.02
C PHE A 243 -7.57 -8.02 -3.65
N PRO A 244 -8.42 -7.04 -4.03
CA PRO A 244 -9.89 -7.09 -4.04
C PRO A 244 -10.50 -7.70 -5.31
N ALA A 245 -9.82 -7.67 -6.46
CA ALA A 245 -10.44 -7.83 -7.79
C ALA A 245 -11.13 -9.18 -8.04
N TYR A 246 -10.59 -10.28 -7.53
CA TYR A 246 -11.18 -11.61 -7.70
C TYR A 246 -12.29 -11.83 -6.65
N LEU A 247 -12.02 -11.52 -5.38
CA LEU A 247 -12.96 -11.77 -4.28
C LEU A 247 -14.17 -10.84 -4.27
N SER A 248 -14.09 -9.64 -4.87
CA SER A 248 -15.23 -8.74 -5.00
C SER A 248 -16.29 -9.24 -5.99
N LYS A 249 -15.94 -10.19 -6.87
CA LYS A 249 -16.86 -10.81 -7.85
C LYS A 249 -17.70 -11.95 -7.27
N ILE A 250 -17.38 -12.41 -6.06
CA ILE A 250 -18.13 -13.48 -5.39
C ILE A 250 -19.53 -12.95 -5.04
N GLN A 251 -20.54 -13.72 -5.40
CA GLN A 251 -21.95 -13.39 -5.17
C GLN A 251 -22.50 -14.18 -3.97
N PRO A 252 -23.56 -13.66 -3.31
CA PRO A 252 -24.24 -14.39 -2.24
C PRO A 252 -24.78 -15.73 -2.77
N SER A 253 -24.56 -16.80 -2.02
CA SER A 253 -24.97 -18.16 -2.39
C SER A 253 -26.50 -18.32 -2.42
N TYR A 254 -27.18 -17.52 -1.60
CA TYR A 254 -28.63 -17.39 -1.61
C TYR A 254 -28.97 -15.99 -2.14
N PRO A 255 -29.10 -15.80 -3.47
CA PRO A 255 -29.68 -14.58 -4.00
C PRO A 255 -31.06 -14.49 -3.36
N SER A 256 -31.26 -13.47 -2.54
CA SER A 256 -32.44 -13.28 -1.73
C SER A 256 -33.67 -13.07 -2.61
N MET A 257 -34.26 -14.15 -3.13
CA MET A 257 -35.52 -14.15 -3.88
C MET A 257 -36.66 -13.48 -3.08
N ASN A 258 -36.51 -13.36 -1.75
CA ASN A 258 -37.49 -12.77 -0.84
C ASN A 258 -37.06 -11.46 -0.15
N TYR A 259 -35.90 -10.86 -0.45
CA TYR A 259 -35.59 -9.51 0.04
C TYR A 259 -35.85 -8.47 -1.06
N PRO A 260 -36.72 -7.47 -0.83
CA PRO A 260 -37.03 -6.44 -1.81
C PRO A 260 -35.85 -5.49 -2.11
N ASN A 261 -34.73 -5.58 -1.39
CA ASN A 261 -33.64 -4.61 -1.46
C ASN A 261 -32.45 -5.09 -2.29
N LYS A 262 -32.39 -4.63 -3.56
CA LYS A 262 -31.20 -4.67 -4.43
C LYS A 262 -29.92 -4.12 -3.78
N LEU A 263 -30.07 -3.28 -2.75
CA LEU A 263 -28.96 -2.66 -2.00
C LEU A 263 -27.96 -3.68 -1.43
N TRP A 264 -28.44 -4.79 -0.86
CA TRP A 264 -27.56 -5.79 -0.25
C TRP A 264 -26.69 -6.47 -1.31
N ASN A 265 -27.33 -7.06 -2.32
CA ASN A 265 -26.62 -7.83 -3.36
C ASN A 265 -25.71 -6.95 -4.21
N ASP A 266 -26.16 -5.74 -4.59
CA ASP A 266 -25.46 -4.92 -5.59
C ASP A 266 -24.38 -4.02 -4.98
N ARG A 267 -24.55 -3.58 -3.73
CA ARG A 267 -23.68 -2.54 -3.14
C ARG A 267 -23.03 -2.92 -1.82
N LEU A 268 -23.71 -3.70 -0.96
CA LEU A 268 -23.22 -3.96 0.40
C LEU A 268 -22.54 -5.31 0.57
N TYR A 269 -22.89 -6.34 -0.21
CA TYR A 269 -22.37 -7.70 -0.02
C TYR A 269 -20.84 -7.72 -0.12
N ALA A 270 -20.27 -7.23 -1.21
CA ALA A 270 -18.81 -7.15 -1.34
C ALA A 270 -18.19 -6.24 -0.26
N GLN A 271 -18.81 -5.09 0.03
CA GLN A 271 -18.32 -4.14 1.05
C GLN A 271 -18.20 -4.78 2.44
N VAL A 272 -19.19 -5.58 2.84
CA VAL A 272 -19.24 -6.22 4.16
C VAL A 272 -18.47 -7.54 4.14
N MET A 273 -18.85 -8.46 3.26
CA MET A 273 -18.36 -9.84 3.27
C MET A 273 -16.94 -9.98 2.74
N THR A 274 -16.48 -9.05 1.90
CA THR A 274 -15.13 -9.06 1.35
C THR A 274 -14.27 -7.98 2.01
N PHE A 275 -14.59 -6.70 1.82
CA PHE A 275 -13.71 -5.60 2.22
C PHE A 275 -13.63 -5.44 3.74
N LEU A 276 -14.77 -5.33 4.42
CA LEU A 276 -14.81 -5.11 5.87
C LEU A 276 -14.19 -6.29 6.64
N LEU A 277 -14.59 -7.53 6.31
CA LEU A 277 -14.01 -8.72 6.92
C LEU A 277 -12.50 -8.85 6.63
N PHE A 278 -12.05 -8.47 5.44
CA PHE A 278 -10.62 -8.44 5.13
C PHE A 278 -9.87 -7.48 6.06
N TYR A 279 -10.29 -6.22 6.18
CA TYR A 279 -9.59 -5.25 7.03
C TYR A 279 -9.71 -5.54 8.53
N ILE A 280 -10.83 -6.13 8.98
CA ILE A 280 -10.96 -6.63 10.35
C ILE A 280 -9.91 -7.71 10.61
N GLY A 281 -9.86 -8.76 9.79
CA GLY A 281 -8.90 -9.83 10.00
C GLY A 281 -7.45 -9.36 9.84
N ASP A 282 -7.12 -8.51 8.84
CA ASP A 282 -5.78 -7.91 8.70
C ASP A 282 -5.37 -7.17 9.97
N THR A 283 -6.25 -6.32 10.49
CA THR A 283 -6.01 -5.57 11.74
C THR A 283 -5.76 -6.52 12.91
N PHE A 284 -6.60 -7.54 13.09
CA PHE A 284 -6.42 -8.54 14.14
C PHE A 284 -5.11 -9.32 13.99
N GLY A 285 -4.75 -9.74 12.78
CA GLY A 285 -3.49 -10.42 12.49
C GLY A 285 -2.28 -9.60 12.92
N ARG A 286 -2.29 -8.30 12.60
CA ARG A 286 -1.24 -7.34 12.99
C ARG A 286 -1.21 -7.09 14.50
N VAL A 287 -2.35 -7.04 15.18
CA VAL A 287 -2.38 -6.89 16.65
C VAL A 287 -1.83 -8.15 17.33
N ILE A 288 -2.17 -9.35 16.82
CA ILE A 288 -1.70 -10.63 17.35
C ILE A 288 -0.17 -10.75 17.22
N SER A 289 0.42 -10.31 16.10
CA SER A 289 1.88 -10.37 15.88
C SER A 289 2.70 -9.53 16.87
N LEU A 290 2.08 -8.58 17.58
CA LEU A 290 2.75 -7.85 18.65
C LEU A 290 3.07 -8.75 19.84
N LYS A 291 2.10 -9.58 20.25
CA LYS A 291 2.17 -10.46 21.43
C LYS A 291 2.73 -11.84 21.09
N VAL A 292 2.29 -12.43 19.97
CA VAL A 292 2.64 -13.79 19.56
C VAL A 292 3.56 -13.71 18.35
N ARG A 293 4.84 -13.97 18.57
CA ARG A 293 5.89 -13.88 17.53
C ARG A 293 6.38 -15.27 17.14
N ILE A 294 5.58 -15.95 16.33
CA ILE A 294 5.84 -17.32 15.86
C ILE A 294 5.84 -17.32 14.32
N PRO A 295 6.81 -17.97 13.66
CA PRO A 295 8.00 -18.61 14.22
C PRO A 295 8.97 -17.58 14.81
N SER A 296 9.90 -18.03 15.66
CA SER A 296 10.91 -17.14 16.27
C SER A 296 11.75 -16.43 15.20
N LEU A 297 12.29 -15.26 15.57
CA LEU A 297 13.21 -14.46 14.77
C LEU A 297 14.35 -15.30 14.17
N LEU A 298 14.77 -16.39 14.82
CA LEU A 298 15.85 -17.27 14.37
C LEU A 298 15.50 -18.12 13.14
N TYR A 299 14.22 -18.31 12.81
CA TYR A 299 13.76 -19.25 11.78
C TYR A 299 13.00 -18.54 10.63
N PRO A 300 13.66 -17.70 9.82
CA PRO A 300 12.99 -16.91 8.78
C PRO A 300 12.54 -17.77 7.59
N ARG A 301 13.15 -18.95 7.41
CA ARG A 301 12.75 -19.92 6.38
C ARG A 301 11.40 -20.54 6.67
N VAL A 302 11.09 -20.79 7.95
CA VAL A 302 9.78 -21.30 8.37
C VAL A 302 8.71 -20.25 8.05
N LEU A 303 8.98 -18.98 8.35
CA LEU A 303 8.07 -17.88 8.00
C LEU A 303 7.86 -17.78 6.49
N PHE A 304 8.92 -17.95 5.68
CA PHE A 304 8.81 -18.02 4.23
C PHE A 304 7.86 -19.14 3.77
N PHE A 305 7.97 -20.36 4.31
CA PHE A 305 7.07 -21.46 3.94
C PHE A 305 5.62 -21.23 4.41
N ILE A 306 5.42 -20.58 5.56
CA ILE A 306 4.08 -20.14 6.00
C ILE A 306 3.51 -19.13 4.98
N CYS A 307 4.30 -18.14 4.56
CA CYS A 307 3.89 -17.19 3.50
C CYS A 307 3.58 -17.90 2.17
N LEU A 308 4.38 -18.91 1.80
CA LEU A 308 4.16 -19.72 0.59
C LEU A 308 2.87 -20.55 0.66
N SER A 309 2.53 -21.09 1.83
CA SER A 309 1.29 -21.86 2.01
C SER A 309 0.02 -21.05 1.75
N ARG A 310 0.09 -19.70 1.78
CA ARG A 310 -1.04 -18.82 1.46
C ARG A 310 -1.57 -19.00 0.04
N PHE A 311 -0.78 -19.51 -0.90
CA PHE A 311 -1.26 -19.78 -2.25
C PHE A 311 -2.34 -20.88 -2.29
N LEU A 312 -2.47 -21.69 -1.23
CA LEU A 312 -3.60 -22.62 -1.08
C LEU A 312 -4.95 -21.90 -1.04
N PHE A 313 -5.01 -20.64 -0.58
CA PHE A 313 -6.25 -19.86 -0.61
C PHE A 313 -6.77 -19.63 -2.02
N ILE A 314 -5.91 -19.59 -3.04
CA ILE A 314 -6.34 -19.45 -4.44
C ILE A 314 -7.25 -20.62 -4.84
N ILE A 315 -6.82 -21.83 -4.48
CA ILE A 315 -7.60 -23.04 -4.75
C ILE A 315 -8.90 -23.03 -3.93
N LEU A 316 -8.83 -22.66 -2.65
CA LEU A 316 -10.00 -22.62 -1.77
C LEU A 316 -11.06 -21.62 -2.26
N PHE A 317 -10.67 -20.39 -2.60
CA PHE A 317 -11.60 -19.39 -3.12
C PHE A 317 -12.15 -19.75 -4.50
N GLY A 318 -11.43 -20.54 -5.30
CA GLY A 318 -11.95 -21.08 -6.57
C GLY A 318 -13.23 -21.91 -6.42
N PHE A 319 -13.48 -22.48 -5.24
CA PHE A 319 -14.70 -23.24 -4.94
C PHE A 319 -15.86 -22.37 -4.40
N CYS A 320 -15.68 -21.05 -4.24
CA CYS A 320 -16.73 -20.10 -3.82
C CYS A 320 -17.64 -19.66 -4.98
N HIS A 321 -18.89 -19.28 -4.71
CA HIS A 321 -19.86 -18.98 -5.76
C HIS A 321 -19.46 -17.77 -6.66
N PHE A 322 -19.37 -17.99 -7.98
CA PHE A 322 -19.03 -16.97 -8.98
C PHE A 322 -20.13 -16.92 -10.06
N PRO A 323 -20.41 -15.74 -10.65
CA PRO A 323 -21.30 -15.63 -11.80
C PRO A 323 -20.71 -16.31 -13.04
N ASN A 324 -21.57 -16.93 -13.86
CA ASN A 324 -21.23 -17.53 -15.17
C ASN A 324 -20.05 -18.52 -15.12
N ARG A 325 -20.21 -19.59 -14.33
CA ARG A 325 -19.23 -20.68 -14.28
C ARG A 325 -19.28 -21.51 -15.56
N ASN A 326 -18.17 -21.56 -16.30
CA ASN A 326 -17.95 -22.46 -17.45
C ASN A 326 -17.84 -23.95 -17.01
N GLY A 327 -18.82 -24.47 -16.27
CA GLY A 327 -18.91 -25.86 -15.82
C GLY A 327 -18.15 -26.22 -14.54
N PHE A 328 -17.42 -25.30 -13.90
CA PHE A 328 -16.67 -25.60 -12.67
C PHE A 328 -17.60 -25.73 -11.44
N PRO A 329 -17.53 -26.82 -10.65
CA PRO A 329 -18.40 -27.01 -9.48
C PRO A 329 -18.05 -26.03 -8.35
N TYR A 330 -19.07 -25.49 -7.66
CA TYR A 330 -18.89 -24.72 -6.42
C TYR A 330 -19.23 -25.61 -5.24
N LEU A 331 -18.30 -25.75 -4.29
CA LEU A 331 -18.46 -26.61 -3.11
C LEU A 331 -19.01 -25.82 -1.93
N PHE A 332 -18.66 -24.53 -1.82
CA PHE A 332 -19.07 -23.69 -0.71
C PHE A 332 -20.38 -22.98 -1.05
N GLN A 333 -21.49 -23.54 -0.57
CA GLN A 333 -22.86 -23.04 -0.77
C GLN A 333 -23.34 -22.11 0.36
N ASN A 334 -22.50 -21.86 1.37
CA ASN A 334 -22.85 -21.06 2.54
C ASN A 334 -21.90 -19.87 2.66
N ASP A 335 -22.46 -18.66 2.67
CA ASP A 335 -21.71 -17.41 2.77
C ASP A 335 -20.93 -17.29 4.09
N PHE A 336 -21.32 -18.04 5.12
CA PHE A 336 -20.53 -18.16 6.36
C PHE A 336 -19.15 -18.78 6.12
N ILE A 337 -19.05 -19.79 5.24
CA ILE A 337 -17.78 -20.42 4.89
C ILE A 337 -16.91 -19.40 4.15
N TYR A 338 -17.50 -18.63 3.23
CA TYR A 338 -16.81 -17.54 2.55
C TYR A 338 -16.29 -16.48 3.54
N ALA A 339 -17.13 -16.01 4.46
CA ALA A 339 -16.74 -15.07 5.52
C ALA A 339 -15.58 -15.59 6.38
N LEU A 340 -15.64 -16.86 6.79
CA LEU A 340 -14.59 -17.50 7.57
C LEU A 340 -13.28 -17.59 6.78
N LEU A 341 -13.34 -17.96 5.49
CA LEU A 341 -12.17 -18.00 4.61
C LEU A 341 -11.53 -16.62 4.46
N ILE A 342 -12.33 -15.56 4.26
CA ILE A 342 -11.83 -14.18 4.19
C ILE A 342 -11.13 -13.78 5.49
N LEU A 343 -11.74 -14.06 6.65
CA LEU A 343 -11.16 -13.74 7.95
C LEU A 343 -9.83 -14.46 8.20
N ILE A 344 -9.73 -15.76 7.88
CA ILE A 344 -8.48 -16.51 8.05
C ILE A 344 -7.42 -16.02 7.06
N PHE A 345 -7.80 -15.76 5.81
CA PHE A 345 -6.92 -15.26 4.76
C PHE A 345 -6.33 -13.89 5.09
N SER A 346 -7.15 -12.98 5.61
CA SER A 346 -6.74 -11.63 5.96
C SER A 346 -5.99 -11.58 7.30
N LEU A 347 -6.40 -12.38 8.30
CA LEU A 347 -5.64 -12.54 9.54
C LEU A 347 -4.23 -13.04 9.27
N SER A 348 -4.10 -14.07 8.43
CA SER A 348 -2.79 -14.57 8.03
C SER A 348 -2.00 -13.54 7.21
N HIS A 349 -2.66 -12.63 6.46
CA HIS A 349 -1.97 -11.56 5.73
C HIS A 349 -1.32 -10.59 6.72
N GLY A 350 -2.13 -10.07 7.64
CA GLY A 350 -1.69 -9.12 8.65
C GLY A 350 -0.60 -9.69 9.54
N TYR A 351 -0.79 -10.93 10.00
CA TYR A 351 0.18 -11.62 10.84
C TYR A 351 1.53 -11.83 10.14
N CYS A 352 1.53 -12.44 8.95
CA CYS A 352 2.76 -12.74 8.21
C CYS A 352 3.48 -11.46 7.80
N ASN A 353 2.76 -10.46 7.29
CA ASN A 353 3.34 -9.19 6.87
C ASN A 353 3.98 -8.47 8.06
N SER A 354 3.25 -8.35 9.18
CA SER A 354 3.78 -7.72 10.39
C SER A 354 5.01 -8.41 10.95
N ILE A 355 5.04 -9.74 11.05
CA ILE A 355 6.23 -10.45 11.56
C ILE A 355 7.43 -10.20 10.65
N ASN A 356 7.28 -10.32 9.33
CA ASN A 356 8.38 -10.04 8.41
C ASN A 356 8.87 -8.59 8.55
N MET A 357 7.96 -7.61 8.66
CA MET A 357 8.31 -6.20 8.82
C MET A 357 8.97 -5.89 10.17
N ILE A 358 8.59 -6.59 11.25
CA ILE A 358 9.26 -6.47 12.55
C ILE A 358 10.66 -7.10 12.51
N TYR A 359 10.81 -8.25 11.86
CA TYR A 359 12.01 -9.06 11.91
C TYR A 359 13.12 -8.58 10.98
N ALA A 360 12.81 -8.08 9.78
CA ALA A 360 13.84 -7.71 8.82
C ALA A 360 14.80 -6.63 9.36
N PRO A 361 14.35 -5.51 9.95
CA PRO A 361 15.26 -4.47 10.44
C PRO A 361 16.07 -4.92 11.67
N ARG A 362 15.56 -5.92 12.42
CA ARG A 362 16.22 -6.49 13.61
C ARG A 362 17.33 -7.49 13.27
N ARG A 363 17.52 -7.81 12.00
CA ARG A 363 18.56 -8.72 11.51
C ARG A 363 19.81 -8.01 11.01
N VAL A 364 19.81 -6.69 11.05
CA VAL A 364 20.94 -5.85 10.63
C VAL A 364 21.30 -4.90 11.76
N HIS A 365 22.48 -4.30 11.67
CA HIS A 365 22.87 -3.22 12.58
C HIS A 365 21.95 -2.00 12.41
N GLU A 366 21.79 -1.21 13.47
CA GLU A 366 20.84 -0.09 13.54
C GLU A 366 21.02 0.93 12.41
N GLN A 367 22.26 1.12 11.94
CA GLN A 367 22.62 1.95 10.79
C GLN A 367 21.93 1.54 9.48
N LEU A 368 21.78 0.23 9.25
CA LEU A 368 21.15 -0.34 8.06
C LEU A 368 19.64 -0.56 8.25
N SER A 369 19.14 -0.44 9.48
CA SER A 369 17.73 -0.69 9.82
C SER A 369 16.80 0.21 9.03
N SER A 370 17.13 1.50 8.95
CA SER A 370 16.43 2.53 8.15
C SER A 370 16.31 2.12 6.67
N THR A 371 17.42 1.73 6.06
CA THR A 371 17.46 1.27 4.66
C THR A 371 16.65 -0.02 4.46
N VAL A 372 16.73 -0.97 5.38
CA VAL A 372 15.89 -2.19 5.35
C VAL A 372 14.41 -1.80 5.45
N GLY A 373 14.07 -0.83 6.31
CA GLY A 373 12.78 -0.15 6.35
C GLY A 373 12.24 0.20 4.97
N ALA A 374 12.99 1.04 4.26
CA ALA A 374 12.65 1.49 2.92
C ALA A 374 12.54 0.34 1.89
N LEU A 375 13.47 -0.62 1.93
CA LEU A 375 13.46 -1.80 1.04
C LEU A 375 12.22 -2.69 1.24
N MET A 376 11.74 -2.85 2.48
CA MET A 376 10.50 -3.61 2.73
C MET A 376 9.30 -2.98 2.03
N ILE A 377 9.13 -1.66 2.13
CA ILE A 377 8.04 -0.96 1.41
C ILE A 377 8.24 -1.07 -0.09
N MET A 378 9.47 -0.94 -0.57
CA MET A 378 9.78 -1.06 -2.00
C MET A 378 9.33 -2.41 -2.55
N VAL A 379 9.57 -3.50 -1.82
CA VAL A 379 9.06 -4.84 -2.18
C VAL A 379 7.53 -4.86 -2.20
N SER A 380 6.87 -4.28 -1.20
CA SER A 380 5.39 -4.21 -1.14
C SER A 380 4.79 -3.40 -2.29
N LEU A 381 5.37 -2.24 -2.63
CA LEU A 381 4.91 -1.41 -3.74
C LEU A 381 5.21 -2.03 -5.10
N PHE A 382 6.34 -2.73 -5.22
CA PHE A 382 6.66 -3.47 -6.43
C PHE A 382 5.61 -4.56 -6.70
N THR A 383 5.18 -5.30 -5.67
CA THR A 383 4.09 -6.27 -5.83
C THR A 383 2.76 -5.64 -6.23
N LEU A 384 2.48 -4.42 -5.75
CA LEU A 384 1.29 -3.67 -6.15
C LEU A 384 1.36 -3.31 -7.64
N LEU A 385 2.49 -2.76 -8.10
CA LEU A 385 2.68 -2.42 -9.51
C LEU A 385 2.57 -3.65 -10.43
N LEU A 386 3.18 -4.77 -10.04
CA LEU A 386 3.09 -6.02 -10.81
C LEU A 386 1.64 -6.47 -11.03
N ARG A 387 0.82 -6.37 -9.99
CA ARG A 387 -0.61 -6.70 -10.05
C ARG A 387 -1.35 -5.80 -11.05
N GLU A 388 -1.15 -4.49 -10.97
CA GLU A 388 -1.79 -3.54 -11.89
C GLU A 388 -1.36 -3.80 -13.35
N MET A 389 -0.09 -4.11 -13.59
CA MET A 389 0.41 -4.46 -14.93
C MET A 389 -0.19 -5.77 -15.45
N SER A 390 -0.36 -6.78 -14.60
CA SER A 390 -1.01 -8.05 -15.00
C SER A 390 -2.48 -7.86 -15.37
N PHE A 391 -3.19 -7.01 -14.63
CA PHE A 391 -4.60 -6.72 -14.89
C PHE A 391 -4.82 -6.01 -16.22
N ILE A 392 -3.96 -5.03 -16.53
CA ILE A 392 -3.97 -4.33 -17.83
C ILE A 392 -3.64 -5.30 -18.98
N GLY A 393 -2.72 -6.24 -18.75
CA GLY A 393 -2.43 -7.31 -19.72
C GLY A 393 -3.67 -8.13 -20.05
N ASP A 394 -4.39 -8.61 -19.02
CA ASP A 394 -5.59 -9.43 -19.21
C ASP A 394 -6.74 -8.67 -19.90
N GLU A 395 -6.96 -7.39 -19.57
CA GLU A 395 -7.95 -6.56 -20.27
C GLU A 395 -7.57 -6.31 -21.73
N PHE A 396 -6.31 -5.97 -21.99
CA PHE A 396 -5.80 -5.76 -23.35
C PHE A 396 -5.91 -7.04 -24.21
N PHE A 397 -5.54 -8.20 -23.67
CA PHE A 397 -5.67 -9.47 -24.38
C PHE A 397 -7.13 -9.86 -24.62
N ASN A 398 -8.03 -9.60 -23.66
CA ASN A 398 -9.47 -9.84 -23.85
C ASN A 398 -10.09 -8.91 -24.90
N GLU A 399 -9.69 -7.63 -24.95
CA GLU A 399 -10.14 -6.70 -26.00
C GLU A 399 -9.62 -7.09 -27.38
N VAL A 400 -8.35 -7.51 -27.48
CA VAL A 400 -7.76 -8.01 -28.72
C VAL A 400 -8.45 -9.30 -29.18
N GLU A 401 -8.79 -10.22 -28.26
CA GLU A 401 -9.53 -11.44 -28.59
C GLU A 401 -10.96 -11.15 -29.07
N LEU A 402 -11.63 -10.13 -28.50
CA LEU A 402 -12.93 -9.64 -28.97
C LEU A 402 -12.85 -8.98 -30.35
N LEU A 403 -11.80 -8.21 -30.63
CA LEU A 403 -11.55 -7.58 -31.93
C LEU A 403 -11.18 -8.60 -33.02
N ILE A 404 -10.58 -9.73 -32.66
CA ILE A 404 -10.27 -10.83 -33.60
C ILE A 404 -11.52 -11.69 -33.89
N LYS A 405 -12.51 -11.70 -32.98
CA LYS A 405 -13.77 -12.45 -33.11
C LYS A 405 -14.89 -11.68 -33.83
N CYS A 406 -14.77 -10.37 -33.98
CA CYS A 406 -15.63 -9.51 -34.82
C CYS A 406 -15.01 -9.38 -36.22
#